data_AF-A0A6B2ZL39-F1
#
_entry.id   AF-A0A6B2ZL39-F1
#
_cell.length_a   1.000
_cell.length_b   1.000
_cell.length_c   1.000
_cell.angle_alpha   90.00
_cell.angle_beta   90.00
_cell.angle_gamma   90.00
#
_symmetry.space_group_name_H-M   'P 1'
#
loop_
_entity.id
_entity.type
_entity.pdbx_description
1 polymer ?
#
loop_
_entity_poly.entity_id
_entity_poly.type
_entity_poly.pdbx_seq_one_letter_code
_entity_poly.pdbx_strand_id
1 'polypeptide(L)'
;MADMRTVALSGADNTGKTKQLGILARRIGPAAVPSGALDAHDSRWAAVRTQGMGNWWFGTGRVEEIAGEAEILRELHRLVNRAGETEYFYVARVTKWNFADRSGPEFRKEDRGEYILEEIPLTRSAITELNLQPEEISTVLCEALDRGELLNSP
;
A
#
# COMPACT_ATOMS: atom_id res chain seq x y z
N MET A 1 -26.44 -16.27 22.90
CA MET A 1 -25.85 -16.62 21.59
C MET A 1 -24.59 -15.78 21.44
N ALA A 2 -23.42 -16.39 21.30
CA ALA A 2 -22.16 -15.64 21.22
C ALA A 2 -22.00 -14.98 19.85
N ASP A 3 -21.56 -13.71 19.82
CA ASP A 3 -21.26 -12.94 18.61
C ASP A 3 -20.06 -13.56 17.89
N MET A 4 -20.28 -14.17 16.72
CA MET A 4 -19.24 -14.85 15.94
C MET A 4 -18.76 -13.93 14.82
N ARG A 5 -17.46 -13.60 14.83
CA ARG A 5 -16.83 -12.70 13.86
C ARG A 5 -15.84 -13.46 13.00
N THR A 6 -15.96 -13.30 11.67
CA THR A 6 -15.09 -13.98 10.69
C THR A 6 -14.13 -12.98 10.05
N VAL A 7 -12.86 -13.36 9.91
CA VAL A 7 -11.80 -12.56 9.27
C VAL A 7 -11.16 -13.37 8.15
N ALA A 8 -11.01 -12.77 6.97
CA ALA A 8 -10.34 -13.35 5.82
C ALA A 8 -9.12 -12.50 5.41
N LEU A 9 -7.99 -13.14 5.08
CA LEU A 9 -6.78 -12.48 4.60
C LEU A 9 -6.46 -12.92 3.17
N SER A 10 -6.38 -11.97 2.25
CA SER A 10 -6.04 -12.18 0.83
C SER A 10 -4.75 -11.44 0.45
N GLY A 11 -4.05 -11.90 -0.59
CA GLY A 11 -2.77 -11.33 -1.07
C GLY A 11 -1.89 -12.38 -1.77
N ALA A 12 -0.88 -11.99 -2.53
CA ALA A 12 -0.03 -12.88 -3.37
C ALA A 12 0.50 -14.12 -2.62
N ASP A 13 0.76 -15.22 -3.32
CA ASP A 13 1.27 -16.45 -2.70
C ASP A 13 2.58 -16.23 -1.92
N ASN A 14 2.78 -17.00 -0.84
CA ASN A 14 3.97 -16.93 0.04
C ASN A 14 4.28 -15.59 0.73
N THR A 15 3.36 -14.63 0.73
CA THR A 15 3.46 -13.35 1.48
C THR A 15 3.20 -13.47 2.99
N GLY A 16 3.20 -14.69 3.55
CA GLY A 16 3.12 -14.91 5.00
C GLY A 16 1.71 -14.88 5.60
N LYS A 17 0.64 -14.83 4.78
CA LYS A 17 -0.78 -14.81 5.22
C LYS A 17 -1.13 -15.92 6.21
N THR A 18 -0.73 -17.17 5.93
CA THR A 18 -0.96 -18.31 6.83
C THR A 18 -0.25 -18.13 8.18
N LYS A 19 0.91 -17.49 8.19
CA LYS A 19 1.66 -17.19 9.41
C LYS A 19 1.03 -16.05 10.20
N GLN A 20 0.49 -15.03 9.52
CA GLN A 20 -0.26 -13.94 10.16
C GLN A 20 -1.59 -14.41 10.75
N LEU A 21 -2.33 -15.28 10.04
CA LEU A 21 -3.51 -15.97 10.60
C LEU A 21 -3.12 -16.80 11.83
N GLY A 22 -1.98 -17.49 11.81
CA GLY A 22 -1.46 -18.25 12.96
C GLY A 22 -1.03 -17.36 14.14
N ILE A 23 -0.51 -16.15 13.89
CA ILE A 23 -0.21 -15.17 14.95
C ILE A 23 -1.51 -14.62 15.55
N LEU A 24 -2.47 -14.23 14.70
CA LEU A 24 -3.77 -13.71 15.13
C LEU A 24 -4.54 -14.77 15.95
N ALA A 25 -4.56 -16.02 15.49
CA ALA A 25 -5.17 -17.13 16.22
C ALA A 25 -4.52 -17.36 17.58
N ARG A 26 -3.18 -17.27 17.68
CA ARG A 26 -2.49 -17.36 18.98
C ARG A 26 -2.80 -16.20 19.92
N ARG A 27 -3.00 -14.99 19.40
CA ARG A 27 -3.35 -13.80 20.19
C ARG A 27 -4.80 -13.83 20.68
N ILE A 28 -5.73 -14.32 19.86
CA ILE A 28 -7.13 -14.51 20.23
C ILE A 28 -7.29 -15.74 21.16
N GLY A 29 -6.37 -16.71 21.06
CA GLY A 29 -6.34 -17.88 21.93
C GLY A 29 -7.34 -18.96 21.50
N PRO A 30 -7.82 -19.82 22.43
CA PRO A 30 -8.65 -21.00 22.10
C PRO A 30 -9.98 -20.69 21.40
N ALA A 31 -10.42 -19.42 21.39
CA ALA A 31 -11.61 -18.98 20.69
C ALA A 31 -11.40 -18.81 19.17
N ALA A 32 -10.15 -18.75 18.69
CA ALA A 32 -9.87 -18.67 17.26
C ALA A 32 -9.93 -20.07 16.62
N VAL A 33 -10.86 -20.25 15.69
CA VAL A 33 -10.98 -21.47 14.89
C VAL A 33 -10.45 -21.20 13.48
N PRO A 34 -9.33 -21.80 13.05
CA PRO A 34 -8.86 -21.64 11.68
C PRO A 34 -9.79 -22.40 10.73
N SER A 35 -10.42 -21.67 9.79
CA SER A 35 -11.32 -22.23 8.78
C SER A 35 -10.64 -22.49 7.43
N GLY A 36 -9.31 -22.55 7.36
CA GLY A 36 -8.61 -22.90 6.10
C GLY A 36 -8.91 -21.97 4.91
N ALA A 37 -8.65 -22.48 3.70
CA ALA A 37 -8.90 -21.74 2.46
C ALA A 37 -10.40 -21.62 2.21
N LEU A 38 -10.85 -20.44 1.77
CA LEU A 38 -12.28 -20.14 1.57
C LEU A 38 -12.98 -21.10 0.58
N ASP A 39 -12.24 -21.73 -0.34
CA ASP A 39 -12.79 -22.71 -1.28
C ASP A 39 -13.31 -23.97 -0.60
N ALA A 40 -12.77 -24.32 0.56
CA ALA A 40 -13.20 -25.48 1.33
C ALA A 40 -14.52 -25.24 2.09
N HIS A 41 -14.98 -23.99 2.16
CA HIS A 41 -16.12 -23.58 2.98
C HIS A 41 -17.21 -22.81 2.21
N ASP A 42 -16.91 -22.28 1.02
CA ASP A 42 -17.89 -21.59 0.19
C ASP A 42 -17.64 -21.90 -1.30
N SER A 43 -18.54 -22.69 -1.87
CA SER A 43 -18.47 -23.14 -3.27
C SER A 43 -18.57 -22.01 -4.29
N ARG A 44 -19.01 -20.80 -3.89
CA ARG A 44 -19.04 -19.62 -4.75
C ARG A 44 -17.64 -19.13 -5.11
N TRP A 45 -16.62 -19.38 -4.27
CA TRP A 45 -15.25 -18.91 -4.52
C TRP A 45 -14.60 -19.52 -5.76
N ALA A 46 -14.99 -20.75 -6.12
CA ALA A 46 -14.55 -21.36 -7.37
C ALA A 46 -14.95 -20.51 -8.59
N ALA A 47 -16.18 -19.98 -8.60
CA ALA A 47 -16.67 -19.10 -9.67
C ALA A 47 -15.97 -17.73 -9.65
N VAL A 48 -15.74 -17.15 -8.47
CA VAL A 48 -15.05 -15.85 -8.33
C VAL A 48 -13.60 -15.91 -8.86
N ARG A 49 -12.90 -17.03 -8.66
CA ARG A 49 -11.57 -17.25 -9.24
C ARG A 49 -11.58 -17.31 -10.77
N THR A 50 -12.63 -17.89 -11.36
CA THR A 50 -12.75 -18.00 -12.82
C THR A 50 -13.04 -16.69 -13.53
N GLN A 51 -13.49 -15.64 -12.81
CA GLN A 51 -13.82 -14.33 -13.39
C GLN A 51 -12.64 -13.33 -13.40
N GLY A 52 -11.38 -13.80 -13.35
CA GLY A 52 -10.18 -12.96 -13.51
C GLY A 52 -9.80 -12.11 -12.29
N MET A 53 -10.66 -12.01 -11.28
CA MET A 53 -10.43 -11.21 -10.07
C MET A 53 -9.29 -11.76 -9.19
N GLY A 54 -9.03 -13.07 -9.24
CA GLY A 54 -7.85 -13.68 -8.61
C GLY A 54 -6.54 -13.33 -9.32
N ASN A 55 -6.52 -13.27 -10.65
CA ASN A 55 -5.29 -12.95 -11.38
C ASN A 55 -4.83 -11.51 -11.13
N TRP A 56 -5.77 -10.58 -10.98
CA TRP A 56 -5.48 -9.20 -10.62
C TRP A 56 -4.94 -9.08 -9.18
N TRP A 57 -5.61 -9.71 -8.20
CA TRP A 57 -5.23 -9.64 -6.78
C TRP A 57 -3.92 -10.38 -6.45
N PHE A 58 -3.61 -11.47 -7.17
CA PHE A 58 -2.47 -12.35 -6.87
C PHE A 58 -1.30 -12.22 -7.88
N GLY A 59 -1.56 -11.74 -9.10
CA GLY A 59 -0.58 -11.73 -10.19
C GLY A 59 -0.03 -10.34 -10.55
N THR A 60 -0.85 -9.29 -10.49
CA THR A 60 -0.45 -7.95 -10.95
C THR A 60 -0.45 -6.89 -9.84
N GLY A 61 -1.13 -7.10 -8.72
CA GLY A 61 -1.09 -6.20 -7.57
C GLY A 61 0.16 -6.40 -6.71
N ARG A 62 1.10 -5.46 -6.72
CA ARG A 62 2.22 -5.42 -5.77
C ARG A 62 1.96 -4.37 -4.71
N VAL A 63 2.22 -4.71 -3.46
CA VAL A 63 2.22 -3.76 -2.34
C VAL A 63 3.59 -3.85 -1.66
N GLU A 64 4.36 -2.79 -1.79
CA GLU A 64 5.72 -2.61 -1.26
C GLU A 64 5.65 -1.51 -0.20
N GLU A 65 6.22 -1.73 0.97
CA GLU A 65 5.95 -0.87 2.14
C GLU A 65 7.25 -0.30 2.71
N ILE A 66 7.32 1.04 2.77
CA ILE A 66 8.44 1.81 3.34
C ILE A 66 8.44 1.83 4.88
N ALA A 67 7.56 1.04 5.51
CA ALA A 67 7.37 0.94 6.96
C ALA A 67 7.13 2.30 7.64
N GLY A 68 6.33 3.13 6.98
CA GLY A 68 5.79 4.37 7.51
C GLY A 68 4.33 4.20 7.92
N GLU A 69 3.95 4.83 9.03
CA GLU A 69 2.56 5.12 9.37
C GLU A 69 2.30 6.56 8.95
N ALA A 70 1.26 6.77 8.15
CA ALA A 70 0.91 8.09 7.64
C ALA A 70 -0.57 8.39 7.86
N GLU A 71 -0.85 9.61 8.31
CA GLU A 71 -2.18 10.18 8.37
C GLU A 71 -2.45 10.92 7.07
N ILE A 72 -3.45 10.47 6.31
CA ILE A 72 -3.90 11.17 5.10
C ILE A 72 -4.62 12.44 5.55
N LEU A 73 -4.08 13.61 5.17
CA LEU A 73 -4.67 14.89 5.52
C LEU A 73 -5.75 15.30 4.51
N ARG A 74 -5.47 15.10 3.21
CA ARG A 74 -6.38 15.44 2.10
C ARG A 74 -5.88 14.90 0.76
N GLU A 75 -6.78 14.82 -0.21
CA GLU A 75 -6.41 14.70 -1.63
C GLU A 75 -5.66 15.97 -2.07
N LEU A 76 -4.60 15.79 -2.85
CA LEU A 76 -3.84 16.85 -3.52
C LEU A 76 -4.25 16.96 -4.98
N HIS A 77 -4.34 15.81 -5.66
CA HIS A 77 -4.56 15.76 -7.08
C HIS A 77 -5.05 14.37 -7.50
N ARG A 78 -5.72 14.30 -8.65
CA ARG A 78 -6.09 13.05 -9.30
C ARG A 78 -5.92 13.19 -10.81
N LEU A 79 -5.46 12.12 -11.45
CA LEU A 79 -5.31 12.07 -12.91
C LEU A 79 -5.70 10.70 -13.44
N VAL A 80 -5.93 10.62 -14.74
CA VAL A 80 -6.14 9.36 -15.44
C VAL A 80 -4.84 9.01 -16.16
N ASN A 81 -4.26 7.87 -15.84
CA ASN A 81 -3.00 7.43 -16.44
C ASN A 81 -3.21 6.92 -17.88
N ARG A 82 -2.11 6.58 -18.56
CA ARG A 82 -2.15 6.11 -19.96
C ARG A 82 -2.93 4.81 -20.16
N ALA A 83 -3.15 4.03 -19.10
CA ALA A 83 -3.95 2.81 -19.12
C ALA A 83 -5.45 3.07 -18.87
N GLY A 84 -5.86 4.32 -18.64
CA GLY A 84 -7.24 4.69 -18.34
C GLY A 84 -7.61 4.53 -16.86
N GLU A 85 -6.63 4.30 -15.98
CA GLU A 85 -6.84 4.13 -14.55
C GLU A 85 -6.74 5.46 -13.82
N THR A 86 -7.56 5.68 -12.80
CA THR A 86 -7.48 6.89 -11.98
C THR A 86 -6.41 6.73 -10.89
N GLU A 87 -5.43 7.62 -10.90
CA GLU A 87 -4.40 7.74 -9.87
C GLU A 87 -4.76 8.90 -8.94
N TYR A 88 -4.60 8.68 -7.64
CA TYR A 88 -4.89 9.66 -6.59
C TYR A 88 -3.62 9.99 -5.82
N PHE A 89 -3.37 11.28 -5.64
CA PHE A 89 -2.23 11.83 -4.92
C PHE A 89 -2.73 12.53 -3.67
N TYR A 90 -2.13 12.24 -2.52
CA TYR A 90 -2.55 12.74 -1.23
C TYR A 90 -1.42 13.51 -0.54
N VAL A 91 -1.78 14.52 0.24
CA VAL A 91 -0.89 15.04 1.28
C VAL A 91 -1.11 14.21 2.53
N ALA A 92 -0.02 13.65 3.06
CA ALA A 92 -0.05 12.86 4.28
C ALA A 92 1.03 13.34 5.25
N ARG A 93 0.73 13.20 6.55
CA ARG A 93 1.69 13.41 7.63
C ARG A 93 2.22 12.06 8.05
N VAL A 94 3.52 11.84 7.91
CA VAL A 94 4.14 10.64 8.47
C VAL A 94 4.21 10.79 9.99
N THR A 95 3.48 9.94 10.71
CA THR A 95 3.41 9.96 12.17
C THR A 95 4.48 9.09 12.81
N LYS A 96 4.93 8.07 12.07
CA LYS A 96 6.01 7.18 12.48
C LYS A 96 6.67 6.62 11.24
N TRP A 97 8.00 6.55 11.25
CA TRP A 97 8.75 5.92 10.18
C TRP A 97 9.88 5.10 10.77
N ASN A 98 9.98 3.82 10.39
CA ASN A 98 11.20 3.05 10.57
C ASN A 98 11.65 2.38 9.26
N PHE A 99 12.58 3.02 8.54
CA PHE A 99 13.08 2.48 7.26
C PHE A 99 13.86 1.16 7.40
N ALA A 100 14.32 0.81 8.61
CA ALA A 100 14.91 -0.51 8.85
C ALA A 100 13.87 -1.64 8.81
N ASP A 101 12.58 -1.31 9.06
CA ASP A 101 11.46 -2.25 9.02
C ASP A 101 10.85 -2.39 7.62
N ARG A 102 11.45 -1.76 6.60
CA ARG A 102 10.97 -1.82 5.22
C ARG A 102 10.82 -3.26 4.74
N SER A 103 9.76 -3.52 3.98
CA SER A 103 9.44 -4.88 3.54
C SER A 103 9.12 -4.93 2.05
N GLY A 104 9.59 -5.99 1.40
CA GLY A 104 9.41 -6.19 -0.04
C GLY A 104 10.61 -6.87 -0.67
N PRO A 105 10.42 -7.60 -1.77
CA PRO A 105 11.52 -8.28 -2.47
C PRO A 105 12.51 -7.30 -3.10
N GLU A 106 12.09 -6.07 -3.42
CA GLU A 106 12.91 -5.06 -4.10
C GLU A 106 14.09 -4.57 -3.25
N PHE A 107 13.96 -4.56 -1.91
CA PHE A 107 15.06 -4.16 -1.01
C PHE A 107 16.17 -5.21 -0.86
N ARG A 108 16.01 -6.39 -1.46
CA ARG A 108 16.96 -7.52 -1.38
C ARG A 108 17.55 -7.89 -2.74
N LYS A 109 17.18 -7.14 -3.78
CA LYS A 109 17.62 -7.39 -5.15
C LYS A 109 18.91 -6.61 -5.41
N GLU A 110 20.01 -7.34 -5.53
CA GLU A 110 21.34 -6.78 -5.83
C GLU A 110 21.46 -6.34 -7.30
N ASP A 111 20.54 -6.78 -8.17
CA ASP A 111 20.46 -6.40 -9.59
C ASP A 111 19.72 -5.07 -9.82
N ARG A 112 19.26 -4.42 -8.74
CA ARG A 112 18.58 -3.12 -8.78
C ARG A 112 19.36 -2.11 -7.96
N GLY A 113 19.19 -0.84 -8.29
CA GLY A 113 19.77 0.26 -7.50
C GLY A 113 19.33 0.24 -6.04
N GLU A 114 20.05 0.95 -5.20
CA GLU A 114 19.73 1.05 -3.78
C GLU A 114 18.50 1.95 -3.56
N TYR A 115 17.64 1.54 -2.63
CA TYR A 115 16.58 2.40 -2.12
C TYR A 115 17.12 3.21 -0.95
N ILE A 116 17.45 4.47 -1.23
CA ILE A 116 17.94 5.43 -0.24
C ILE A 116 16.78 6.33 0.17
N LEU A 117 16.57 6.47 1.48
CA LEU A 117 15.65 7.49 1.99
C LEU A 117 16.43 8.80 2.05
N GLU A 118 15.97 9.78 1.28
CA GLU A 118 16.55 11.12 1.23
C GLU A 118 15.52 12.14 1.71
N GLU A 119 15.91 12.92 2.71
CA GLU A 119 15.15 14.10 3.12
C GLU A 119 15.51 15.25 2.20
N ILE A 120 14.52 15.71 1.44
CA ILE A 120 14.69 16.85 0.54
C ILE A 120 14.04 18.10 1.14
N PRO A 121 14.65 19.29 1.00
CA PRO A 121 14.01 20.53 1.39
C PRO A 121 12.72 20.75 0.58
N LEU A 122 11.63 21.15 1.24
CA LEU A 122 10.39 21.51 0.55
C LEU A 122 10.52 22.88 -0.14
N THR A 123 11.25 22.88 -1.25
CA THR A 123 11.52 24.06 -2.08
C THR A 123 11.23 23.75 -3.53
N ARG A 124 10.91 24.79 -4.31
CA ARG A 124 10.67 24.65 -5.75
C ARG A 124 11.86 23.99 -6.48
N SER A 125 13.09 24.43 -6.22
CA SER A 125 14.30 23.86 -6.86
C SER A 125 14.41 22.36 -6.60
N ALA A 126 14.29 21.95 -5.33
CA ALA A 126 14.37 20.54 -4.97
C ALA A 126 13.27 19.71 -5.65
N ILE A 127 12.02 20.18 -5.67
CA ILE A 127 10.91 19.47 -6.34
C ILE A 127 11.14 19.33 -7.84
N THR A 128 11.68 20.35 -8.50
CA THR A 128 11.94 20.32 -9.96
C THR A 128 13.11 19.44 -10.36
N GLU A 129 14.05 19.16 -9.45
CA GLU A 129 15.19 18.29 -9.70
C GLU A 129 14.83 16.80 -9.55
N LEU A 130 13.73 16.48 -8.86
CA LEU A 130 13.25 15.12 -8.72
C LEU A 130 12.67 14.59 -10.04
N ASN A 131 13.07 13.38 -10.40
CA ASN A 131 12.45 12.62 -11.49
C ASN A 131 11.14 11.96 -11.04
N LEU A 132 10.16 12.78 -10.66
CA LEU A 132 8.84 12.28 -10.24
C LEU A 132 8.03 11.79 -11.43
N GLN A 133 7.29 10.70 -11.21
CA GLN A 133 6.37 10.14 -12.17
C GLN A 133 4.96 10.10 -11.57
N PRO A 134 3.92 10.47 -12.33
CA PRO A 134 4.00 11.05 -13.69
C PRO A 134 4.59 12.47 -13.68
N GLU A 135 5.25 12.88 -14.76
CA GLU A 135 5.99 14.16 -14.84
C GLU A 135 5.17 15.40 -14.38
N GLU A 136 3.86 15.40 -14.62
CA GLU A 136 2.93 16.45 -14.21
C GLU A 136 2.92 16.70 -12.69
N ILE A 137 3.25 15.69 -11.87
CA ILE A 137 3.19 15.81 -10.42
C ILE A 137 4.20 16.82 -9.87
N SER A 138 5.34 17.03 -10.54
CA SER A 138 6.32 18.05 -10.13
C SER A 138 5.72 19.46 -10.24
N THR A 139 4.98 19.71 -11.32
CA THR A 139 4.23 20.98 -11.52
C THR A 139 3.17 21.14 -10.44
N VAL A 140 2.36 20.12 -10.19
CA VAL A 140 1.30 20.14 -9.16
C VAL A 140 1.87 20.46 -7.77
N LEU A 141 2.99 19.83 -7.40
CA LEU A 141 3.66 20.08 -6.12
C LEU A 141 4.21 21.50 -6.02
N CYS A 142 4.83 22.02 -7.08
CA CYS A 142 5.33 23.39 -7.11
C CYS A 142 4.20 24.42 -6.96
N GLU A 143 3.08 24.22 -7.65
CA GLU A 143 1.94 25.14 -7.53
C GLU A 143 1.28 25.05 -6.16
N ALA A 144 1.14 23.85 -5.60
CA ALA A 144 0.62 23.66 -4.25
C ALA A 144 1.53 24.30 -3.17
N LEU A 145 2.86 24.26 -3.39
CA LEU A 145 3.83 24.95 -2.54
C LEU A 145 3.64 26.47 -2.60
N ASP A 146 3.51 27.04 -3.80
CA ASP A 146 3.30 28.48 -3.99
C ASP A 146 1.99 28.96 -3.36
N ARG A 147 0.95 28.13 -3.35
CA ARG A 147 -0.33 28.39 -2.67
C ARG A 147 -0.27 28.18 -1.15
N GLY A 148 0.84 27.66 -0.61
CA GLY A 148 1.00 27.32 0.80
C GLY A 148 0.20 26.09 1.24
N GLU A 149 -0.36 25.33 0.32
CA GLU A 149 -1.25 24.20 0.61
C GLU A 149 -0.50 22.99 1.19
N LEU A 150 0.82 22.90 0.94
CA LEU A 150 1.66 21.83 1.49
C LEU A 150 2.08 22.09 2.94
N LEU A 151 2.10 23.36 3.37
CA LEU A 151 2.53 23.77 4.69
C LEU A 151 1.35 23.99 5.66
N ASN A 152 0.20 24.40 5.13
CA ASN A 152 -0.95 24.82 5.92
C ASN A 152 -2.03 23.73 6.08
N SER A 153 -1.66 22.46 5.94
CA SER A 153 -2.59 21.38 6.25
C SER A 153 -2.85 21.32 7.77
N PRO A 154 -4.13 21.27 8.21
CA PRO A 154 -4.49 21.27 9.63
C PRO A 154 -3.86 20.12 10.43
#